data_AF-A0A955SKT4-F1
#
_entry.id   AF-A0A955SKT4-F1
#
_cell.length_a   1.000
_cell.length_b   1.000
_cell.length_c   1.000
_cell.angle_alpha   90.00
_cell.angle_beta   90.00
_cell.angle_gamma   90.00
#
_symmetry.space_group_name_H-M   'P 1'
#
loop_
_entity.id
_entity.type
_entity.pdbx_description
1 polymer ?
#
loop_
_entity_poly.entity_id
_entity_poly.type
_entity_poly.pdbx_seq_one_letter_code
_entity_poly.pdbx_strand_id
1 'polypeptide(L)'
;MTCFKSGRVPADVFRIYMAFLLCLITLCAGCSTPYKNSLPPELSERTDPSLTFPRIQEDPDSFKGKLVILGGQVLAAKRLQDSTQLTILQLPLINEREPTTELTQSQGRFIATQQQFLDPATVPPGSRITLVGELSGSLTQSLDETLYTYPTLIIK
;
A
#
# COMPACT_ATOMS: atom_id res chain seq x y z
N MET A 1 56.22 15.70 -31.65
CA MET A 1 55.94 14.42 -32.36
C MET A 1 56.70 13.30 -31.64
N THR A 2 56.15 12.73 -30.58
CA THR A 2 55.23 11.56 -30.51
C THR A 2 55.88 10.22 -30.88
N CYS A 3 56.02 9.34 -29.88
CA CYS A 3 55.92 7.89 -30.12
C CYS A 3 55.24 7.25 -28.90
N PHE A 4 53.92 7.10 -29.01
CA PHE A 4 53.06 6.43 -28.02
C PHE A 4 53.16 4.92 -28.27
N LYS A 5 53.84 4.20 -27.37
CA LYS A 5 54.06 2.75 -27.47
C LYS A 5 52.77 2.04 -27.05
N SER A 6 51.99 1.62 -28.05
CA SER A 6 50.76 0.84 -27.88
C SER A 6 51.09 -0.54 -27.29
N GLY A 7 50.87 -0.69 -25.99
CA GLY A 7 50.97 -1.97 -25.28
C GLY A 7 49.79 -2.85 -25.65
N ARG A 8 50.03 -3.85 -26.50
CA ARG A 8 49.03 -4.86 -26.87
C ARG A 8 48.83 -5.79 -25.66
N VAL A 9 47.67 -5.68 -25.01
CA VAL A 9 47.29 -6.59 -23.91
C VAL A 9 47.13 -8.00 -24.50
N PRO A 10 47.79 -9.04 -23.96
CA PRO A 10 47.68 -10.39 -24.50
C PRO A 10 46.23 -10.89 -24.43
N ALA A 11 45.77 -11.55 -25.49
CA ALA A 11 44.36 -11.96 -25.66
C ALA A 11 43.83 -12.80 -24.49
N ASP A 12 44.71 -13.53 -23.80
CA ASP A 12 44.36 -14.36 -22.64
C ASP A 12 43.98 -13.52 -21.42
N VAL A 13 44.66 -12.38 -21.21
CA VAL A 13 44.34 -11.43 -20.14
C VAL A 13 43.02 -10.72 -20.45
N PHE A 14 42.75 -10.42 -21.74
CA PHE A 14 41.47 -9.87 -22.17
C PHE A 14 40.31 -10.87 -21.94
N ARG A 15 40.51 -12.16 -22.21
CA ARG A 15 39.52 -13.22 -21.95
C ARG A 15 39.25 -13.43 -20.46
N ILE A 16 40.29 -13.36 -19.62
CA ILE A 16 40.15 -13.44 -18.16
C ILE A 16 39.40 -12.23 -17.62
N TYR A 17 39.76 -11.00 -18.05
CA TYR A 17 39.04 -9.78 -17.67
C TYR A 17 37.57 -9.81 -18.13
N MET A 18 37.31 -10.28 -19.35
CA MET A 18 35.97 -10.36 -19.90
C MET A 18 35.12 -11.43 -19.19
N ALA A 19 35.72 -12.55 -18.77
CA ALA A 19 35.06 -13.57 -17.94
C ALA A 19 34.79 -13.07 -16.50
N PHE A 20 35.73 -12.33 -15.91
CA PHE A 20 35.57 -11.74 -14.58
C PHE A 20 34.50 -10.63 -14.58
N LEU A 21 34.44 -9.81 -15.65
CA LEU A 21 33.41 -8.81 -15.86
C LEU A 21 32.03 -9.44 -16.08
N LEU A 22 31.94 -10.57 -16.81
CA LEU A 22 30.69 -11.30 -17.03
C LEU A 22 30.16 -11.97 -15.76
N CYS A 23 31.07 -12.46 -14.90
CA CYS A 23 30.72 -13.06 -13.61
C CYS A 23 30.26 -11.98 -12.59
N LEU A 24 30.86 -10.79 -12.62
CA LEU A 24 30.46 -9.69 -11.74
C LEU A 24 29.05 -9.14 -12.06
N ILE A 25 28.64 -9.16 -13.33
CA ILE A 25 27.30 -8.71 -13.76
C ILE A 25 26.20 -9.70 -13.33
N THR A 26 26.52 -10.98 -13.19
CA THR A 26 25.54 -12.02 -12.81
C THR A 26 25.23 -12.07 -11.31
N LEU A 27 26.11 -11.53 -10.44
CA LEU A 27 25.86 -11.45 -8.99
C LEU A 27 24.91 -10.31 -8.58
N CYS A 28 24.59 -9.37 -9.47
CA CYS A 28 23.67 -8.26 -9.19
C CYS A 28 22.20 -8.55 -9.53
N ALA A 29 21.84 -9.77 -9.93
CA ALA A 29 20.44 -10.19 -10.05
C ALA A 29 19.85 -10.53 -8.66
N GLY A 30 19.97 -9.60 -7.71
CA GLY A 30 19.29 -9.65 -6.41
C GLY A 30 17.83 -9.21 -6.56
N CYS A 31 16.92 -10.00 -5.97
CA CYS A 31 15.46 -9.92 -6.10
C CYS A 31 14.82 -8.58 -5.68
N SER A 32 13.73 -8.22 -6.36
CA SER A 32 12.54 -7.69 -5.70
C SER A 32 11.30 -8.28 -6.37
N THR A 33 10.83 -9.42 -5.89
CA THR A 33 9.41 -9.72 -6.09
C THR A 33 8.65 -8.65 -5.30
N PRO A 34 7.83 -7.79 -5.92
CA PRO A 34 6.96 -6.92 -5.16
C PRO A 34 6.15 -7.82 -4.24
N TYR A 35 6.21 -7.54 -2.93
CA TYR A 35 5.40 -8.20 -1.91
C TYR A 35 3.94 -7.90 -2.23
N LYS A 36 3.36 -8.71 -3.13
CA LYS A 36 1.97 -8.66 -3.54
C LYS A 36 1.18 -9.19 -2.35
N ASN A 37 0.60 -8.28 -1.57
CA ASN A 37 -0.58 -8.61 -0.76
C ASN A 37 -1.68 -9.01 -1.74
N SER A 38 -1.70 -10.28 -2.14
CA SER A 38 -2.73 -10.86 -2.98
C SER A 38 -4.03 -10.85 -2.18
N LEU A 39 -4.84 -9.83 -2.41
CA LEU A 39 -6.22 -9.79 -1.94
C LEU A 39 -6.90 -11.10 -2.38
N PRO A 40 -7.50 -11.89 -1.46
CA PRO A 40 -8.12 -13.15 -1.82
C PRO A 40 -9.16 -12.93 -2.92
N PRO A 41 -9.08 -13.65 -4.06
CA PRO A 41 -9.99 -13.44 -5.18
C PRO A 41 -11.46 -13.58 -4.76
N GLU A 42 -11.76 -14.51 -3.84
CA GLU A 42 -13.09 -14.76 -3.29
C GLU A 42 -13.74 -13.54 -2.63
N LEU A 43 -12.95 -12.71 -1.93
CA LEU A 43 -13.47 -11.49 -1.29
C LEU A 43 -13.69 -10.38 -2.31
N SER A 44 -12.82 -10.32 -3.33
CA SER A 44 -12.91 -9.30 -4.37
C SER A 44 -14.15 -9.46 -5.26
N GLU A 45 -14.61 -10.70 -5.48
CA GLU A 45 -15.83 -10.98 -6.26
C GLU A 45 -17.12 -10.60 -5.53
N ARG A 46 -17.08 -10.55 -4.19
CA ARG A 46 -18.23 -10.19 -3.35
C ARG A 46 -18.36 -8.68 -3.10
N THR A 47 -17.41 -7.91 -3.63
CA THR A 47 -17.36 -6.45 -3.47
C THR A 47 -18.27 -5.79 -4.50
N ASP A 48 -19.03 -4.77 -4.11
CA ASP A 48 -19.86 -3.99 -5.03
C ASP A 48 -19.03 -2.85 -5.67
N PRO A 49 -18.68 -2.92 -6.96
CA PRO A 49 -17.83 -1.90 -7.61
C PRO A 49 -18.55 -0.55 -7.79
N SER A 50 -19.88 -0.49 -7.60
CA SER A 50 -20.66 0.75 -7.70
C SER A 50 -20.59 1.62 -6.44
N LEU A 51 -20.05 1.08 -5.34
CA LEU A 51 -19.86 1.80 -4.07
C LEU A 51 -18.53 2.53 -4.07
N THR A 52 -18.57 3.78 -4.52
CA THR A 52 -17.43 4.68 -4.44
C THR A 52 -17.31 5.29 -3.06
N PHE A 53 -16.09 5.67 -2.67
CA PHE A 53 -15.84 6.28 -1.36
C PHE A 53 -16.66 7.55 -1.08
N PRO A 54 -16.86 8.50 -2.01
CA PRO A 54 -17.64 9.71 -1.73
C PRO A 54 -19.08 9.37 -1.37
N ARG A 55 -19.66 8.37 -2.06
CA ARG A 55 -21.00 7.87 -1.77
C ARG A 55 -21.09 7.22 -0.39
N ILE A 56 -20.06 6.46 0.00
CA ILE A 56 -19.96 5.90 1.35
C ILE A 56 -19.85 7.01 2.39
N GLN A 57 -19.14 8.10 2.10
CA GLN A 57 -18.95 9.19 3.05
C GLN A 57 -20.21 10.05 3.24
N GLU A 58 -21.06 10.17 2.22
CA GLU A 58 -22.36 10.87 2.32
C GLU A 58 -23.31 10.19 3.32
N ASP A 59 -23.43 8.86 3.25
CA ASP A 59 -24.30 8.08 4.13
C ASP A 59 -23.70 6.69 4.43
N PRO A 60 -22.70 6.61 5.33
CA PRO A 60 -22.01 5.35 5.63
C PRO A 60 -22.92 4.33 6.32
N ASP A 61 -23.95 4.78 7.02
CA ASP A 61 -24.85 3.91 7.77
C ASP A 61 -25.82 3.15 6.84
N SER A 62 -26.18 3.72 5.67
CA SER A 62 -26.99 3.04 4.65
C SER A 62 -26.31 1.85 3.97
N PHE A 63 -24.98 1.78 4.04
CA PHE A 63 -24.17 0.75 3.38
C PHE A 63 -23.61 -0.31 4.35
N LYS A 64 -24.08 -0.35 5.61
CA LYS A 64 -23.68 -1.35 6.59
C LYS A 64 -23.81 -2.78 6.05
N GLY A 65 -22.83 -3.62 6.38
CA GLY A 65 -22.77 -5.02 5.96
C GLY A 65 -22.28 -5.25 4.53
N LYS A 66 -22.06 -4.18 3.73
CA LYS A 66 -21.50 -4.32 2.39
C LYS A 66 -19.99 -4.41 2.43
N LEU A 67 -19.43 -5.27 1.58
CA LEU A 67 -17.99 -5.40 1.37
C LEU A 67 -17.51 -4.37 0.35
N VAL A 68 -16.43 -3.68 0.69
CA VAL A 68 -15.78 -2.67 -0.15
C VAL A 68 -14.26 -2.89 -0.17
N ILE A 69 -13.63 -2.55 -1.29
CA ILE A 69 -12.18 -2.45 -1.39
C ILE A 69 -11.83 -0.98 -1.31
N LEU A 70 -11.06 -0.59 -0.29
CA LEU A 70 -10.56 0.75 -0.12
C LEU A 70 -9.05 0.72 0.05
N GLY A 71 -8.39 1.77 -0.42
CA GLY A 71 -6.99 1.99 -0.16
C GLY A 71 -6.71 3.41 0.28
N GLY A 72 -5.50 3.60 0.77
CA GLY A 72 -5.12 4.86 1.37
C GLY A 72 -3.76 4.83 2.03
N GLN A 73 -3.44 5.95 2.67
CA GLN A 73 -2.26 6.10 3.50
C GLN A 73 -2.66 6.10 4.98
N VAL A 74 -1.99 5.29 5.79
CA VAL A 74 -2.19 5.26 7.24
C VAL A 74 -1.76 6.59 7.84
N LEU A 75 -2.67 7.28 8.51
CA LEU A 75 -2.40 8.49 9.29
C LEU A 75 -2.03 8.15 10.73
N ALA A 76 -2.72 7.17 11.31
CA ALA A 76 -2.46 6.70 12.67
C ALA A 76 -2.90 5.25 12.82
N ALA A 77 -2.22 4.53 13.72
CA ALA A 77 -2.59 3.21 14.17
C ALA A 77 -2.67 3.19 15.70
N LYS A 78 -3.80 2.74 16.25
CA LYS A 78 -4.05 2.69 17.70
C LYS A 78 -4.47 1.29 18.10
N ARG A 79 -3.73 0.69 19.02
CA ARG A 79 -4.13 -0.57 19.65
C ARG A 79 -5.20 -0.30 20.72
N LEU A 80 -6.33 -0.99 20.62
CA LEU A 80 -7.38 -1.07 21.63
C LEU A 80 -7.17 -2.33 22.48
N GLN A 81 -8.12 -2.73 23.34
CA GLN A 81 -8.00 -3.97 24.11
C GLN A 81 -7.97 -5.20 23.16
N ASP A 82 -8.95 -5.30 22.27
CA ASP A 82 -9.16 -6.50 21.44
C ASP A 82 -9.05 -6.25 19.94
N SER A 83 -8.74 -5.03 19.51
CA SER A 83 -8.55 -4.70 18.10
C SER A 83 -7.48 -3.63 17.86
N THR A 84 -7.08 -3.46 16.61
CA THR A 84 -6.24 -2.34 16.16
C THR A 84 -7.04 -1.47 15.22
N GLN A 85 -7.13 -0.19 15.55
CA GLN A 85 -7.83 0.81 14.78
C GLN A 85 -6.82 1.56 13.91
N LEU A 86 -7.08 1.62 12.61
CA LEU A 86 -6.28 2.34 11.65
C LEU A 86 -7.09 3.54 11.15
N THR A 87 -6.58 4.74 11.37
CA THR A 87 -7.10 5.95 10.73
C THR A 87 -6.36 6.15 9.42
N ILE A 88 -7.10 6.16 8.31
CA ILE A 88 -6.53 6.10 6.96
C ILE A 88 -7.04 7.28 6.15
N LEU A 89 -6.13 7.98 5.48
CA LEU A 89 -6.44 8.94 4.43
C LEU A 89 -6.79 8.14 3.18
N GLN A 90 -8.03 8.25 2.71
CA GLN A 90 -8.45 7.53 1.51
C GLN A 90 -7.68 8.06 0.31
N LEU A 91 -7.19 7.14 -0.53
CA LEU A 91 -6.56 7.49 -1.79
C LEU A 91 -7.17 6.61 -2.90
N PRO A 92 -7.53 7.20 -4.07
CA PRO A 92 -8.01 6.43 -5.19
C PRO A 92 -7.04 5.30 -5.56
N LEU A 93 -7.62 4.14 -5.83
CA LEU A 93 -6.85 2.98 -6.28
C LEU A 93 -6.58 3.13 -7.78
N ILE A 94 -5.33 2.94 -8.16
CA ILE A 94 -4.89 2.90 -9.56
C ILE A 94 -4.67 1.44 -9.99
N ASN A 95 -3.90 1.22 -11.06
CA ASN A 95 -3.57 -0.11 -11.58
C ASN A 95 -3.14 -1.07 -10.46
N GLU A 96 -3.56 -2.32 -10.56
CA GLU A 96 -3.30 -3.38 -9.57
C GLU A 96 -3.84 -3.12 -8.15
N ARG A 97 -4.78 -2.17 -7.97
CA ARG A 97 -5.37 -1.81 -6.66
C ARG A 97 -4.36 -1.22 -5.68
N GLU A 98 -3.30 -0.58 -6.17
CA GLU A 98 -2.39 0.22 -5.34
C GLU A 98 -2.99 1.63 -5.13
N PRO A 99 -2.88 2.23 -3.92
CA PRO A 99 -3.28 3.62 -3.72
C PRO A 99 -2.35 4.58 -4.47
N THR A 100 -2.91 5.65 -5.05
CA THR A 100 -2.12 6.73 -5.68
C THR A 100 -1.09 7.35 -4.73
N THR A 101 -0.03 7.96 -5.26
CA THR A 101 0.95 8.75 -4.50
C THR A 101 0.44 10.14 -4.13
N GLU A 102 -0.51 10.67 -4.91
CA GLU A 102 -0.96 12.05 -4.81
C GLU A 102 -1.96 12.22 -3.66
N LEU A 103 -1.48 12.70 -2.52
CA LEU A 103 -2.32 12.93 -1.33
C LEU A 103 -3.46 13.92 -1.58
N THR A 104 -3.30 14.82 -2.54
CA THR A 104 -4.31 15.81 -2.94
C THR A 104 -5.53 15.19 -3.62
N GLN A 105 -5.43 13.95 -4.10
CA GLN A 105 -6.55 13.20 -4.68
C GLN A 105 -7.42 12.51 -3.62
N SER A 106 -7.08 12.65 -2.34
CA SER A 106 -7.85 12.08 -1.23
C SER A 106 -9.30 12.56 -1.26
N GLN A 107 -10.23 11.63 -1.09
CA GLN A 107 -11.66 11.94 -1.02
C GLN A 107 -12.16 12.04 0.43
N GLY A 108 -11.33 11.71 1.42
CA GLY A 108 -11.66 11.86 2.84
C GLY A 108 -10.86 10.92 3.74
N ARG A 109 -11.35 10.67 4.95
CA ARG A 109 -10.71 9.79 5.93
C ARG A 109 -11.68 8.71 6.38
N PHE A 110 -11.16 7.53 6.65
CA PHE A 110 -11.94 6.44 7.20
C PHE A 110 -11.17 5.70 8.29
N ILE A 111 -11.92 4.88 9.02
CA ILE A 111 -11.40 4.09 10.13
C ILE A 111 -11.59 2.61 9.80
N ALA A 112 -10.49 1.87 9.69
CA ALA A 112 -10.52 0.43 9.54
C ALA A 112 -10.13 -0.26 10.86
N THR A 113 -10.89 -1.25 11.27
CA THR A 113 -10.65 -2.00 12.51
C THR A 113 -10.23 -3.42 12.18
N GLN A 114 -9.02 -3.78 12.60
CA GLN A 114 -8.51 -5.15 12.57
C GLN A 114 -8.83 -5.84 13.89
N GLN A 115 -9.62 -6.92 13.85
CA GLN A 115 -9.98 -7.69 15.05
C GLN A 115 -8.85 -8.63 15.49
N GLN A 116 -8.03 -9.09 14.55
CA GLN A 116 -6.86 -9.90 14.85
C GLN A 116 -5.73 -9.02 15.40
N PHE A 117 -4.77 -9.65 16.08
CA PHE A 117 -3.60 -8.94 16.57
C PHE A 117 -2.83 -8.31 15.40
N LEU A 118 -2.69 -6.98 15.45
CA LEU A 118 -1.87 -6.20 14.54
C LEU A 118 -1.12 -5.15 15.37
N ASP A 119 0.20 -5.27 15.43
CA ASP A 119 1.04 -4.29 16.12
C ASP A 119 1.08 -2.99 15.31
N PRO A 120 0.69 -1.82 15.88
CA PRO A 120 0.83 -0.53 15.21
C PRO A 120 2.22 -0.25 14.63
N ALA A 121 3.29 -0.81 15.22
CA ALA A 121 4.65 -0.65 14.73
C ALA A 121 4.91 -1.30 13.36
N THR A 122 4.10 -2.28 12.95
CA THR A 122 4.23 -2.91 11.62
C THR A 122 3.54 -2.12 10.52
N VAL A 123 2.70 -1.14 10.89
CA VAL A 123 1.95 -0.28 9.95
C VAL A 123 2.13 1.19 10.35
N PRO A 124 3.37 1.72 10.28
CA PRO A 124 3.65 3.08 10.72
C PRO A 124 2.88 4.12 9.90
N PRO A 125 2.64 5.33 10.45
CA PRO A 125 2.11 6.45 9.69
C PRO A 125 2.89 6.67 8.38
N GLY A 126 2.16 6.91 7.30
CA GLY A 126 2.71 7.02 5.95
C GLY A 126 2.65 5.72 5.13
N SER A 127 2.36 4.58 5.75
CA SER A 127 2.19 3.29 5.05
C SER A 127 1.03 3.32 4.08
N ARG A 128 1.24 2.89 2.84
CA ARG A 128 0.17 2.73 1.84
C ARG A 128 -0.41 1.33 1.94
N ILE A 129 -1.73 1.24 2.09
CA ILE A 129 -2.43 -0.02 2.25
C ILE A 129 -3.66 -0.08 1.38
N THR A 130 -4.00 -1.29 0.96
CA THR A 130 -5.27 -1.64 0.32
C THR A 130 -5.88 -2.76 1.14
N LEU A 131 -7.15 -2.64 1.49
CA LEU A 131 -7.87 -3.59 2.32
C LEU A 131 -9.25 -3.90 1.75
N VAL A 132 -9.73 -5.10 2.07
CA VAL A 132 -11.16 -5.43 1.98
C VAL A 132 -11.75 -5.22 3.36
N GLY A 133 -12.84 -4.48 3.43
CA GLY A 133 -13.56 -4.25 4.67
C GLY A 133 -15.06 -4.36 4.49
N GLU A 134 -15.74 -4.81 5.54
CA GLU A 134 -17.19 -4.70 5.67
C GLU A 134 -17.52 -3.36 6.33
N LEU A 135 -18.40 -2.57 5.74
CA LEU A 135 -18.84 -1.30 6.32
C LEU A 135 -19.62 -1.55 7.62
N SER A 136 -19.15 -0.94 8.71
CA SER A 136 -19.77 -1.06 10.04
C SER A 136 -20.59 0.15 10.45
N GLY A 137 -20.57 1.23 9.66
CA GLY A 137 -21.32 2.47 9.90
C GLY A 137 -20.42 3.69 10.00
N SER A 138 -20.76 4.63 10.88
CA SER A 138 -19.99 5.84 11.13
C SER A 138 -19.45 5.95 12.56
N LEU A 139 -18.37 6.72 12.72
CA LEU A 139 -17.85 7.15 14.01
C LEU A 139 -17.49 8.62 13.95
N THR A 140 -18.17 9.46 14.73
CA THR A 140 -17.84 10.89 14.83
C THR A 140 -16.79 11.10 15.90
N GLN A 141 -15.67 11.72 15.54
CA GLN A 141 -14.60 12.09 16.46
C GLN A 141 -14.14 13.52 16.18
N SER A 142 -13.50 14.13 17.18
CA SER A 142 -12.82 15.41 16.97
C SER A 142 -11.67 15.21 15.98
N LEU A 143 -11.66 16.06 14.97
CA LEU A 143 -10.56 16.28 14.05
C LEU A 143 -10.16 17.74 14.20
N ASP A 144 -9.01 17.95 14.86
CA ASP A 144 -8.54 19.27 15.27
C ASP A 144 -9.64 20.01 16.07
N GLU A 145 -10.09 21.17 15.60
CA GLU A 145 -11.12 21.99 16.28
C GLU A 145 -12.55 21.68 15.81
N THR A 146 -12.74 20.65 14.97
CA THR A 146 -14.05 20.33 14.38
C THR A 146 -14.45 18.88 14.64
N LEU A 147 -15.72 18.56 14.46
CA LEU A 147 -16.19 17.17 14.47
C LEU A 147 -16.16 16.63 13.03
N TYR A 148 -15.60 15.43 12.87
CA TYR A 148 -15.57 14.73 11.60
C TYR A 148 -16.18 13.34 11.75
N THR A 149 -17.07 12.98 10.83
CA THR A 149 -17.73 11.67 10.79
C THR A 149 -16.95 10.75 9.87
N TYR A 150 -16.27 9.77 10.46
CA TYR A 150 -15.51 8.77 9.73
C TYR A 150 -16.41 7.60 9.33
N PRO A 151 -16.44 7.19 8.06
CA PRO A 151 -16.89 5.85 7.70
C PRO A 151 -16.01 4.82 8.43
N THR A 152 -16.63 3.77 8.94
CA THR A 152 -15.97 2.70 9.68
C THR A 152 -16.08 1.38 8.94
N LEU A 153 -15.00 0.61 8.95
CA LEU A 153 -14.94 -0.71 8.35
C LEU A 153 -14.32 -1.72 9.30
N ILE A 154 -14.76 -2.96 9.20
CA ILE A 154 -14.13 -4.12 9.82
C ILE A 154 -13.37 -4.87 8.72
N ILE A 155 -12.05 -5.01 8.89
CA ILE A 155 -11.20 -5.71 7.92
C ILE A 155 -11.54 -7.21 7.94
N LYS A 156 -11.60 -7.83 6.76
CA LYS A 156 -11.93 -9.25 6.56
C LYS A 156 -10.73 -10.07 6.11
#